data_AF-A0A4U0S139-F1
#
_entry.id   AF-A0A4U0S139-F1
#
_cell.length_a   1.000
_cell.length_b   1.000
_cell.length_c   1.000
_cell.angle_alpha   90.00
_cell.angle_beta   90.00
_cell.angle_gamma   90.00
#
_symmetry.space_group_name_H-M   'P 1'
#
loop_
_entity.id
_entity.type
_entity.pdbx_description
1 polymer ?
#
loop_
_entity_poly.entity_id
_entity_poly.type
_entity_poly.pdbx_seq_one_letter_code
_entity_poly.pdbx_strand_id
1 'polypeptide(L)'
;MNARAEMQARLDPLIAERAPWLFSGRPHHRLAKWTMMHLLRYPRTVDLGAQFRDLPPTEIFRRMSDMVVQDLQVEGLEHIPATGPALIVANHPTGIADGIFLNAVISQLRDDLFIYANHDMIRVLPQMIEMIAPVEWRPEKRSHAKTRATMDYTRDAIAAGRLGLIFPSGRLAKRHGLTLTERPWMASAAMIARKFDLPVIPLRIRARNSLLFYFLDKMHPTLRDVTLFNEVLNKTRQPYRVTIGAPIAPGDLPRSSEDAITVLREAVLSLPAPGQNAARLSRDRGVTRLIGARRRPVGG
;
A
#
# COMPACT_ATOMS: atom_id res chain seq x y z
N MET A 1 7.15 26.66 -14.65
CA MET A 1 7.76 25.41 -15.17
C MET A 1 6.67 24.56 -15.80
N ASN A 2 6.96 23.82 -16.88
CA ASN A 2 6.04 22.83 -17.44
C ASN A 2 5.76 21.74 -16.37
N ALA A 3 4.49 21.34 -16.18
CA ALA A 3 4.08 20.31 -15.21
C ALA A 3 4.90 19.01 -15.33
N ARG A 4 5.27 18.66 -16.56
CA ARG A 4 6.14 17.51 -16.85
C ARG A 4 7.56 17.68 -16.29
N ALA A 5 8.15 18.86 -16.48
CA ALA A 5 9.50 19.16 -15.99
C ALA A 5 9.55 19.23 -14.46
N GLU A 6 8.50 19.79 -13.85
CA GLU A 6 8.33 19.79 -12.40
C GLU A 6 8.20 18.36 -11.85
N MET A 7 7.37 17.51 -12.49
CA MET A 7 7.22 16.11 -12.08
C MET A 7 8.52 15.34 -12.20
N GLN A 8 9.28 15.56 -13.29
CA GLN A 8 10.61 14.97 -13.44
C GLN A 8 11.57 15.42 -12.33
N ALA A 9 11.56 16.71 -11.95
CA ALA A 9 12.37 17.23 -10.85
C ALA A 9 12.01 16.62 -9.49
N ARG A 10 10.77 16.15 -9.30
CA ARG A 10 10.35 15.41 -8.10
C ARG A 10 10.75 13.93 -8.13
N LEU A 11 10.74 13.30 -9.30
CA LEU A 11 11.02 11.86 -9.48
C LEU A 11 12.51 11.53 -9.57
N ASP A 12 13.29 12.30 -10.34
CA ASP A 12 14.72 12.00 -10.59
C ASP A 12 15.54 11.88 -9.30
N PRO A 13 15.38 12.73 -8.27
CA PRO A 13 16.08 12.58 -6.99
C PRO A 13 15.74 11.28 -6.27
N LEU A 14 14.48 10.82 -6.33
CA LEU A 14 14.05 9.56 -5.70
C LEU A 14 14.73 8.36 -6.34
N ILE A 15 14.93 8.40 -7.66
CA ILE A 15 15.64 7.37 -8.41
C ILE A 15 17.14 7.43 -8.08
N ALA A 16 17.73 8.63 -8.04
CA ALA A 16 19.14 8.82 -7.71
C ALA A 16 19.49 8.37 -6.29
N GLU A 17 18.63 8.64 -5.31
CA GLU A 17 18.80 8.18 -3.92
C GLU A 17 18.80 6.65 -3.79
N ARG A 18 18.06 5.95 -4.67
CA ARG A 18 17.94 4.49 -4.66
C ARG A 18 19.02 3.81 -5.49
N ALA A 19 19.40 4.41 -6.61
CA ALA A 19 20.33 3.86 -7.59
C ALA A 19 21.33 4.94 -8.03
N PRO A 20 22.21 5.42 -7.13
CA PRO A 20 23.14 6.51 -7.43
C PRO A 20 24.12 6.16 -8.56
N TRP A 21 24.43 4.87 -8.73
CA TRP A 21 25.27 4.37 -9.81
C TRP A 21 24.72 4.68 -11.21
N LEU A 22 23.40 4.73 -11.40
CA LEU A 22 22.78 5.12 -12.68
C LEU A 22 23.10 6.57 -13.09
N PHE A 23 23.50 7.39 -12.12
CA PHE A 23 23.81 8.81 -12.30
C PHE A 23 25.33 9.09 -12.27
N SER A 24 26.18 8.06 -12.24
CA SER A 24 27.64 8.25 -12.11
C SER A 24 28.35 8.71 -13.39
N GLY A 25 27.63 8.86 -14.51
CA GLY A 25 28.18 9.35 -15.79
C GLY A 25 28.96 8.32 -16.62
N ARG A 26 29.27 7.13 -16.09
CA ARG A 26 29.99 6.07 -16.82
C ARG A 26 29.21 5.62 -18.07
N PRO A 27 29.87 5.32 -19.21
CA PRO A 27 29.18 4.94 -20.45
C PRO A 27 28.21 3.76 -20.31
N HIS A 28 28.62 2.68 -19.63
CA HIS A 28 27.76 1.51 -19.40
C HIS A 28 26.61 1.80 -18.42
N HIS A 29 26.77 2.73 -17.48
CA HIS A 29 25.68 3.18 -16.60
C HIS A 29 24.68 4.07 -17.34
N ARG A 30 25.14 4.91 -18.29
CA ARG A 30 24.25 5.69 -19.16
C ARG A 30 23.38 4.79 -20.03
N LEU A 31 23.98 3.74 -20.62
CA LEU A 31 23.24 2.73 -21.36
C LEU A 31 22.24 1.99 -20.45
N ALA A 32 22.67 1.54 -19.27
CA ALA A 32 21.78 0.89 -18.30
C ALA A 32 20.60 1.78 -17.88
N LYS A 33 20.86 3.06 -17.59
CA LYS A 33 19.82 4.05 -17.28
C LYS A 33 18.85 4.21 -18.44
N TRP A 34 19.35 4.43 -19.66
CA TRP A 34 18.51 4.58 -20.85
C TRP A 34 17.61 3.37 -21.08
N THR A 35 18.18 2.16 -21.03
CA THR A 35 17.44 0.90 -21.19
C THR A 35 16.38 0.75 -20.10
N MET A 36 16.73 1.03 -18.84
CA MET A 36 15.80 0.94 -17.73
C MET A 36 14.67 1.96 -17.85
N MET A 37 14.95 3.21 -18.22
CA MET A 37 13.91 4.23 -18.40
C MET A 37 12.94 3.89 -19.53
N HIS A 38 13.42 3.24 -20.60
CA HIS A 38 12.56 2.76 -21.69
C HIS A 38 11.74 1.53 -21.27
N LEU A 39 12.39 0.52 -20.71
CA LEU A 39 11.74 -0.70 -20.23
C LEU A 39 10.67 -0.38 -19.18
N LEU A 40 10.95 0.59 -18.32
CA LEU A 40 10.04 1.07 -17.29
C LEU A 40 9.19 2.25 -17.74
N ARG A 41 9.07 2.51 -19.04
CA ARG A 41 8.14 3.53 -19.59
C ARG A 41 8.16 4.85 -18.80
N TYR A 42 9.34 5.28 -18.35
CA TYR A 42 9.50 6.42 -17.46
C TYR A 42 8.80 7.69 -17.96
N PRO A 43 8.85 8.02 -19.28
CA PRO A 43 8.08 9.14 -19.81
C PRO A 43 6.60 9.10 -19.44
N ARG A 44 5.96 7.92 -19.52
CA ARG A 44 4.56 7.73 -19.13
C ARG A 44 4.34 7.95 -17.64
N THR A 45 5.29 7.54 -16.78
CA THR A 45 5.23 7.83 -15.34
C THR A 45 5.27 9.33 -15.07
N VAL A 46 6.14 10.06 -15.76
CA VAL A 46 6.23 11.53 -15.65
C VAL A 46 4.92 12.18 -16.15
N ASP A 47 4.39 11.73 -17.28
CA ASP A 47 3.16 12.28 -17.86
C ASP A 47 1.94 12.01 -16.95
N LEU A 48 1.84 10.82 -16.35
CA LEU A 48 0.80 10.50 -15.38
C LEU A 48 0.95 11.32 -14.08
N GLY A 49 2.16 11.44 -13.56
CA GLY A 49 2.42 12.28 -12.40
C GLY A 49 2.03 13.74 -12.67
N ALA A 50 2.34 14.26 -13.85
CA ALA A 50 1.94 15.60 -14.25
C ALA A 50 0.40 15.76 -14.34
N GLN A 51 -0.32 14.74 -14.80
CA GLN A 51 -1.80 14.73 -14.79
C GLN A 51 -2.37 14.68 -13.37
N PHE A 52 -1.70 14.00 -12.44
CA PHE A 52 -2.14 13.87 -11.05
C PHE A 52 -1.76 15.07 -10.18
N ARG A 53 -0.85 15.93 -10.65
CA ARG A 53 -0.25 17.02 -9.86
C ARG A 53 -1.29 17.85 -9.10
N ASP A 54 -2.37 18.22 -9.75
CA ASP A 54 -3.38 19.14 -9.22
C ASP A 54 -4.70 18.43 -8.86
N LEU A 55 -4.73 17.09 -8.90
CA LEU A 55 -5.90 16.30 -8.54
C LEU A 55 -5.96 16.06 -7.04
N PRO A 56 -7.17 15.99 -6.44
CA PRO A 56 -7.33 15.61 -5.06
C PRO A 56 -6.92 14.14 -4.85
N PRO A 57 -6.43 13.76 -3.65
CA PRO A 57 -5.96 12.41 -3.36
C PRO A 57 -6.97 11.29 -3.70
N THR A 58 -8.25 11.52 -3.44
CA THR A 58 -9.33 10.57 -3.74
C THR A 58 -9.45 10.26 -5.23
N GLU A 59 -9.37 11.29 -6.08
CA GLU A 59 -9.40 11.14 -7.54
C GLU A 59 -8.14 10.45 -8.07
N ILE A 60 -6.98 10.73 -7.46
CA ILE A 60 -5.71 10.05 -7.79
C ILE A 60 -5.87 8.54 -7.53
N PHE A 61 -6.31 8.16 -6.33
CA PHE A 61 -6.52 6.76 -5.97
C PHE A 61 -7.56 6.08 -6.87
N ARG A 62 -8.66 6.78 -7.19
CA ARG A 62 -9.68 6.28 -8.12
C ARG A 62 -9.08 5.97 -9.49
N ARG A 63 -8.36 6.92 -10.10
CA ARG A 63 -7.71 6.73 -11.40
C ARG A 63 -6.64 5.64 -11.36
N MET A 64 -5.84 5.57 -10.30
CA MET A 64 -4.85 4.51 -10.12
C MET A 64 -5.53 3.13 -10.01
N SER A 65 -6.60 3.02 -9.22
CA SER A 65 -7.39 1.78 -9.13
C SER A 65 -7.97 1.39 -10.49
N ASP A 66 -8.49 2.37 -11.24
CA ASP A 66 -9.02 2.16 -12.58
C ASP A 66 -7.97 1.61 -13.55
N MET A 67 -6.68 1.89 -13.35
CA MET A 67 -5.61 1.32 -14.18
C MET A 67 -5.20 -0.10 -13.75
N VAL A 68 -5.37 -0.47 -12.46
CA VAL A 68 -4.71 -1.65 -11.86
C VAL A 68 -5.66 -2.80 -11.50
N VAL A 69 -6.91 -2.50 -11.10
CA VAL A 69 -7.80 -3.48 -10.46
C VAL A 69 -8.84 -4.02 -11.43
N GLN A 70 -8.57 -5.18 -12.05
CA GLN A 70 -9.50 -5.78 -13.02
C GLN A 70 -10.27 -7.00 -12.52
N ASP A 71 -9.64 -7.88 -11.73
CA ASP A 71 -10.27 -9.06 -11.13
C ASP A 71 -10.01 -9.04 -9.62
N LEU A 72 -11.10 -8.87 -8.86
CA LEU A 72 -11.05 -8.74 -7.42
C LEU A 72 -12.21 -9.48 -6.77
N GLN A 73 -11.89 -10.28 -5.75
CA GLN A 73 -12.85 -10.89 -4.83
C GLN A 73 -12.50 -10.50 -3.39
N VAL A 74 -13.51 -10.09 -2.63
CA VAL A 74 -13.39 -9.68 -1.23
C VAL A 74 -14.43 -10.39 -0.38
N GLU A 75 -14.00 -10.92 0.76
CA GLU A 75 -14.87 -11.51 1.78
C GLU A 75 -14.61 -10.88 3.16
N GLY A 76 -15.65 -10.76 3.98
CA GLY A 76 -15.56 -10.20 5.33
C GLY A 76 -15.64 -8.67 5.40
N LEU A 77 -16.24 -8.02 4.39
CA LEU A 77 -16.43 -6.56 4.39
C LEU A 77 -17.23 -6.06 5.60
N GLU A 78 -18.14 -6.89 6.08
CA GLU A 78 -18.95 -6.68 7.28
C GLU A 78 -18.13 -6.56 8.58
N HIS A 79 -16.87 -7.02 8.58
CA HIS A 79 -15.97 -6.86 9.72
C HIS A 79 -15.35 -5.45 9.82
N ILE A 80 -15.48 -4.62 8.78
CA ILE A 80 -15.03 -3.24 8.83
C ILE A 80 -16.13 -2.39 9.47
N PRO A 81 -15.83 -1.65 10.55
CA PRO A 81 -16.82 -0.78 11.18
C PRO A 81 -17.18 0.37 10.23
N ALA A 82 -18.48 0.64 10.13
CA ALA A 82 -19.01 1.72 9.30
C ALA A 82 -18.53 3.11 9.74
N THR A 83 -18.31 3.29 11.05
CA THR A 83 -17.86 4.55 11.67
C THR A 83 -16.87 4.28 12.79
N GLY A 84 -16.14 5.31 13.20
CA GLY A 84 -15.18 5.23 14.30
C GLY A 84 -13.82 4.66 13.87
N PRO A 85 -12.79 4.84 14.71
CA PRO A 85 -11.43 4.52 14.35
C PRO A 85 -11.16 3.02 14.51
N ALA A 86 -10.39 2.46 13.58
CA ALA A 86 -9.89 1.10 13.65
C ALA A 86 -8.57 1.01 12.88
N LEU A 87 -7.82 -0.07 13.09
CA LEU A 87 -6.55 -0.32 12.40
C LEU A 87 -6.61 -1.62 11.60
N ILE A 88 -6.65 -1.52 10.28
CA ILE A 88 -6.44 -2.66 9.40
C ILE A 88 -4.96 -3.00 9.39
N VAL A 89 -4.66 -4.25 9.74
CA VAL A 89 -3.31 -4.82 9.69
C VAL A 89 -3.28 -5.87 8.59
N ALA A 90 -2.45 -5.64 7.58
CA ALA A 90 -2.44 -6.46 6.38
C ALA A 90 -1.04 -6.92 5.97
N ASN A 91 -0.99 -8.05 5.26
CA ASN A 91 0.21 -8.41 4.52
C ASN A 91 0.38 -7.57 3.23
N HIS A 92 1.57 -7.59 2.66
CA HIS A 92 1.97 -6.68 1.57
C HIS A 92 2.67 -7.39 0.40
N PRO A 93 1.97 -8.28 -0.32
CA PRO A 93 2.58 -9.10 -1.37
C PRO A 93 2.97 -8.30 -2.61
N THR A 94 2.29 -7.20 -2.93
CA THR A 94 2.44 -6.50 -4.22
C THR A 94 2.89 -5.04 -4.12
N GLY A 95 3.08 -4.53 -2.90
CA GLY A 95 3.65 -3.20 -2.68
C GLY A 95 2.60 -2.10 -2.84
N ILE A 96 2.97 -0.98 -3.47
CA ILE A 96 2.12 0.20 -3.64
C ILE A 96 0.72 -0.15 -4.19
N ALA A 97 0.63 -1.15 -5.06
CA ALA A 97 -0.66 -1.61 -5.61
C ALA A 97 -1.63 -2.15 -4.55
N ASP A 98 -1.13 -2.76 -3.47
CA ASP A 98 -1.97 -3.25 -2.36
C ASP A 98 -2.73 -2.10 -1.68
N GLY A 99 -2.06 -0.96 -1.46
CA GLY A 99 -2.68 0.24 -0.87
C GLY A 99 -3.72 0.88 -1.80
N ILE A 100 -3.42 0.96 -3.11
CA ILE A 100 -4.36 1.49 -4.11
C ILE A 100 -5.62 0.64 -4.18
N PHE A 101 -5.45 -0.67 -4.27
CA PHE A 101 -6.55 -1.61 -4.35
C PHE A 101 -7.40 -1.59 -3.05
N LEU A 102 -6.75 -1.61 -1.88
CA LEU A 102 -7.50 -1.57 -0.62
C LEU A 102 -8.27 -0.27 -0.48
N ASN A 103 -7.72 0.88 -0.90
CA ASN A 103 -8.50 2.11 -0.94
C ASN A 103 -9.75 1.98 -1.83
N ALA A 104 -9.65 1.34 -3.00
CA ALA A 104 -10.81 1.13 -3.87
C ALA A 104 -11.89 0.22 -3.28
N VAL A 105 -11.52 -0.72 -2.41
CA VAL A 105 -12.48 -1.56 -1.68
C VAL A 105 -13.10 -0.79 -0.52
N ILE A 106 -12.26 -0.19 0.31
CA ILE A 106 -12.69 0.49 1.53
C ILE A 106 -13.55 1.70 1.21
N SER A 107 -13.25 2.45 0.13
CA SER A 107 -14.05 3.59 -0.34
C SER A 107 -15.50 3.27 -0.71
N GLN A 108 -15.85 1.98 -0.87
CA GLN A 108 -17.24 1.55 -1.04
C GLN A 108 -18.02 1.52 0.29
N LEU A 109 -17.31 1.52 1.42
CA LEU A 109 -17.84 1.50 2.78
C LEU A 109 -17.63 2.84 3.49
N ARG A 110 -16.43 3.43 3.37
CA ARG A 110 -16.02 4.69 4.00
C ARG A 110 -14.87 5.34 3.23
N ASP A 111 -14.88 6.67 3.15
CA ASP A 111 -13.99 7.50 2.33
C ASP A 111 -12.82 8.11 3.12
N ASP A 112 -12.69 7.77 4.40
CA ASP A 112 -11.78 8.40 5.35
C ASP A 112 -10.50 7.60 5.64
N LEU A 113 -10.22 6.57 4.84
CA LEU A 113 -9.02 5.72 4.95
C LEU A 113 -7.72 6.55 4.90
N PHE A 114 -6.81 6.28 5.82
CA PHE A 114 -5.41 6.70 5.71
C PHE A 114 -4.45 5.51 5.76
N ILE A 115 -3.28 5.65 5.12
CA ILE A 115 -2.33 4.56 4.92
C ILE A 115 -0.98 4.95 5.50
N TYR A 116 -0.40 4.07 6.32
CA TYR A 116 0.99 4.20 6.75
C TYR A 116 1.93 3.83 5.60
N ALA A 117 2.61 4.82 5.03
CA ALA A 117 3.54 4.62 3.93
C ALA A 117 4.77 5.51 4.05
N ASN A 118 5.78 5.25 3.24
CA ASN A 118 6.97 6.10 3.21
C ASN A 118 6.65 7.49 2.65
N HIS A 119 7.56 8.43 2.88
CA HIS A 119 7.39 9.83 2.46
C HIS A 119 7.50 10.05 0.93
N ASP A 120 7.81 9.01 0.14
CA ASP A 120 8.11 9.17 -1.28
C ASP A 120 6.89 9.65 -2.07
N MET A 121 5.71 9.12 -1.80
CA MET A 121 4.50 9.55 -2.49
C MET A 121 4.18 11.03 -2.21
N ILE A 122 4.39 11.50 -0.98
CA ILE A 122 4.21 12.91 -0.60
C ILE A 122 5.26 13.81 -1.30
N ARG A 123 6.50 13.32 -1.49
CA ARG A 123 7.51 14.07 -2.26
C ARG A 123 7.15 14.24 -3.73
N VAL A 124 6.44 13.27 -4.31
CA VAL A 124 5.98 13.33 -5.70
C VAL A 124 4.68 14.13 -5.83
N LEU A 125 3.72 13.87 -4.94
CA LEU A 125 2.38 14.44 -4.87
C LEU A 125 2.11 14.94 -3.44
N PRO A 126 2.46 16.21 -3.11
CA PRO A 126 2.34 16.75 -1.75
C PRO A 126 0.95 16.67 -1.13
N GLN A 127 -0.10 16.78 -1.95
CA GLN A 127 -1.49 16.64 -1.51
C GLN A 127 -1.80 15.28 -0.86
N MET A 128 -0.99 14.25 -1.13
CA MET A 128 -1.19 12.91 -0.57
C MET A 128 -0.97 12.86 0.95
N ILE A 129 -0.46 13.94 1.56
CA ILE A 129 -0.37 14.08 3.00
C ILE A 129 -1.72 13.92 3.70
N GLU A 130 -2.84 14.20 3.03
CA GLU A 130 -4.20 14.03 3.59
C GLU A 130 -4.60 12.57 3.82
N MET A 131 -3.96 11.64 3.10
CA MET A 131 -4.27 10.20 3.13
C MET A 131 -3.09 9.34 3.58
N ILE A 132 -1.87 9.88 3.61
CA ILE A 132 -0.66 9.12 3.93
C ILE A 132 -0.10 9.58 5.27
N ALA A 133 -0.10 8.68 6.24
CA ALA A 133 0.68 8.83 7.45
C ALA A 133 2.15 8.50 7.11
N PRO A 134 3.06 9.48 7.10
CA PRO A 134 4.43 9.24 6.68
C PRO A 134 5.19 8.45 7.75
N VAL A 135 5.77 7.30 7.38
CA VAL A 135 6.55 6.45 8.27
C VAL A 135 7.96 6.24 7.73
N GLU A 136 8.94 6.30 8.63
CA GLU A 136 10.31 5.89 8.34
C GLU A 136 10.56 4.45 8.79
N TRP A 137 10.58 3.55 7.81
CA TRP A 137 10.79 2.12 8.05
C TRP A 137 12.27 1.73 8.15
N ARG A 138 13.19 2.56 7.66
CA ARG A 138 14.64 2.29 7.73
C ARG A 138 15.18 2.73 9.10
N PRO A 139 15.63 1.81 9.98
CA PRO A 139 16.11 2.16 11.31
C PRO A 139 17.16 3.28 11.29
N GLU A 140 18.03 3.27 10.28
CA GLU A 140 19.17 4.19 10.15
C GLU A 140 18.74 5.60 9.75
N LYS A 141 17.53 5.77 9.19
CA LYS A 141 16.98 7.08 8.78
C LYS A 141 15.92 7.61 9.73
N ARG A 142 15.57 6.86 10.78
CA ARG A 142 14.60 7.27 11.80
C ARG A 142 15.16 8.44 12.58
N SER A 143 14.29 9.41 12.88
CA SER A 143 14.60 10.50 13.78
C SER A 143 13.40 10.77 14.68
N HIS A 144 13.65 11.34 15.86
CA HIS A 144 12.59 11.72 16.79
C HIS A 144 11.57 12.67 16.13
N ALA A 145 12.03 13.60 15.29
CA ALA A 145 11.17 14.52 14.55
C ALA A 145 10.21 13.78 13.60
N LYS A 146 10.71 12.82 12.81
CA LYS A 146 9.88 12.02 11.89
C LYS A 146 8.87 11.17 12.65
N THR A 147 9.31 10.49 13.72
CA THR A 147 8.42 9.67 14.54
C THR A 147 7.32 10.51 15.21
N ARG A 148 7.67 11.72 15.68
CA ARG A 148 6.70 12.66 16.25
C ARG A 148 5.66 13.07 15.21
N ALA A 149 6.10 13.49 14.02
CA ALA A 149 5.18 13.86 12.93
C ALA A 149 4.23 12.73 12.55
N THR A 150 4.71 11.47 12.48
CA THR A 150 3.84 10.30 12.27
C THR A 150 2.79 10.19 13.38
N MET A 151 3.21 10.30 14.65
CA MET A 151 2.31 10.13 15.79
C MET A 151 1.29 11.26 15.93
N ASP A 152 1.66 12.49 15.56
CA ASP A 152 0.76 13.64 15.56
C ASP A 152 -0.31 13.45 14.48
N TYR A 153 0.09 13.11 13.25
CA TYR A 153 -0.86 12.74 12.19
C TYR A 153 -1.81 11.60 12.62
N THR A 154 -1.24 10.53 13.19
CA THR A 154 -2.02 9.37 13.64
C THR A 154 -3.05 9.78 14.69
N ARG A 155 -2.67 10.64 15.66
CA ARG A 155 -3.57 11.12 16.70
C ARG A 155 -4.74 11.89 16.10
N ASP A 156 -4.46 12.83 15.20
CA ASP A 156 -5.50 13.66 14.57
C ASP A 156 -6.44 12.82 13.73
N ALA A 157 -5.90 11.87 12.96
CA ALA A 157 -6.69 10.97 12.14
C ALA A 157 -7.61 10.06 13.00
N ILE A 158 -7.10 9.52 14.10
CA ILE A 158 -7.89 8.69 15.01
C ILE A 158 -8.95 9.52 15.75
N ALA A 159 -8.62 10.74 16.18
CA ALA A 159 -9.57 11.66 16.79
C ALA A 159 -10.72 12.02 15.82
N ALA A 160 -10.43 12.11 14.52
CA ALA A 160 -11.42 12.26 13.46
C ALA A 160 -12.18 10.95 13.13
N GLY A 161 -11.95 9.86 13.87
CA GLY A 161 -12.63 8.59 13.70
C GLY A 161 -12.20 7.79 12.46
N ARG A 162 -11.05 8.11 11.87
CA ARG A 162 -10.62 7.56 10.57
C ARG A 162 -10.13 6.12 10.66
N LEU A 163 -10.26 5.38 9.54
CA LEU A 163 -9.72 4.04 9.39
C LEU A 163 -8.23 4.09 9.00
N GLY A 164 -7.36 3.45 9.78
CA GLY A 164 -5.94 3.30 9.46
C GLY A 164 -5.64 1.99 8.75
N LEU A 165 -4.72 2.00 7.79
CA LEU A 165 -4.17 0.81 7.13
C LEU A 165 -2.65 0.75 7.30
N ILE A 166 -2.16 -0.33 7.90
CA ILE A 166 -0.73 -0.58 8.08
C ILE A 166 -0.31 -1.93 7.50
N PHE A 167 0.87 -1.92 6.87
CA PHE A 167 1.55 -3.11 6.36
C PHE A 167 2.81 -3.38 7.20
N PRO A 168 2.74 -4.22 8.25
CA PRO A 168 3.82 -4.30 9.23
C PRO A 168 5.13 -4.86 8.70
N SER A 169 5.14 -5.51 7.53
CA SER A 169 6.37 -5.97 6.89
C SER A 169 7.28 -4.81 6.46
N GLY A 170 6.78 -3.57 6.40
CA GLY A 170 7.51 -2.31 6.12
C GLY A 170 8.14 -2.21 4.72
N ARG A 171 8.26 -3.34 4.02
CA ARG A 171 8.76 -3.53 2.66
C ARG A 171 8.06 -4.74 2.06
N LEU A 172 8.08 -4.84 0.73
CA LEU A 172 7.60 -6.02 0.00
C LEU A 172 8.25 -7.31 0.52
N ALA A 173 7.48 -8.41 0.48
CA ALA A 173 7.93 -9.74 0.85
C ALA A 173 9.30 -10.09 0.19
N LYS A 174 10.14 -10.79 0.96
CA LYS A 174 11.47 -11.23 0.52
C LYS A 174 11.31 -12.60 -0.15
N ARG A 175 11.75 -12.73 -1.39
CA ARG A 175 11.74 -14.01 -2.09
C ARG A 175 12.78 -14.95 -1.45
N HIS A 176 12.39 -16.20 -1.18
CA HIS A 176 13.31 -17.29 -0.87
C HIS A 176 13.04 -18.41 -1.88
N GLY A 177 13.96 -18.63 -2.84
CA GLY A 177 13.75 -19.64 -3.90
C GLY A 177 12.61 -19.29 -4.87
N LEU A 178 11.56 -20.10 -4.94
CA LEU A 178 10.35 -19.87 -5.77
C LEU A 178 9.16 -19.30 -4.97
N THR A 179 9.30 -19.16 -3.65
CA THR A 179 8.23 -18.71 -2.75
C THR A 179 8.50 -17.31 -2.21
N LEU A 180 7.41 -16.56 -1.99
CA LEU A 180 7.44 -15.26 -1.33
C LEU A 180 7.24 -15.49 0.16
N THR A 181 8.28 -15.26 0.96
CA THR A 181 8.19 -15.34 2.42
C THR A 181 8.08 -13.91 2.97
N GLU A 182 7.09 -13.65 3.80
CA GLU A 182 6.98 -12.37 4.47
C GLU A 182 8.15 -12.15 5.42
N ARG A 183 8.70 -10.94 5.41
CA ARG A 183 9.71 -10.50 6.36
C ARG A 183 9.13 -10.47 7.78
N PRO A 184 9.96 -10.46 8.84
CA PRO A 184 9.50 -10.19 10.20
C PRO A 184 8.63 -8.93 10.22
N TRP A 185 7.46 -9.03 10.83
CA TRP A 185 6.56 -7.90 10.98
C TRP A 185 7.06 -6.98 12.08
N MET A 186 6.96 -5.68 11.87
CA MET A 186 7.38 -4.68 12.85
C MET A 186 6.30 -4.48 13.90
N ALA A 187 6.69 -4.48 15.17
CA ALA A 187 5.80 -4.31 16.32
C ALA A 187 5.01 -2.97 16.35
N SER A 188 5.32 -2.03 15.45
CA SER A 188 4.64 -0.73 15.35
C SER A 188 3.13 -0.82 15.22
N ALA A 189 2.59 -1.82 14.53
CA ALA A 189 1.14 -1.96 14.41
C ALA A 189 0.49 -2.27 15.78
N ALA A 190 1.07 -3.21 16.54
CA ALA A 190 0.60 -3.53 17.88
C ALA A 190 0.78 -2.35 18.85
N MET A 191 1.90 -1.63 18.76
CA MET A 191 2.15 -0.43 19.58
C MET A 191 1.13 0.67 19.31
N ILE A 192 0.82 0.95 18.04
CA ILE A 192 -0.18 1.95 17.65
C ILE A 192 -1.57 1.52 18.13
N ALA A 193 -1.96 0.27 17.87
CA ALA A 193 -3.26 -0.24 18.30
C ALA A 193 -3.48 -0.08 19.81
N ARG A 194 -2.48 -0.44 20.63
CA ARG A 194 -2.57 -0.31 22.08
C ARG A 194 -2.55 1.15 22.55
N LYS A 195 -1.69 1.98 21.98
CA LYS A 195 -1.54 3.39 22.37
C LYS A 195 -2.83 4.19 22.17
N PHE A 196 -3.59 3.85 21.14
CA PHE A 196 -4.81 4.56 20.76
C PHE A 196 -6.08 3.73 20.99
N ASP A 197 -5.97 2.60 21.71
CA ASP A 197 -7.08 1.70 22.01
C ASP A 197 -7.93 1.32 20.78
N LEU A 198 -7.25 0.94 19.69
CA LEU A 198 -7.89 0.64 18.41
C LEU A 198 -8.22 -0.85 18.26
N PRO A 199 -9.43 -1.20 17.79
CA PRO A 199 -9.68 -2.55 17.30
C PRO A 199 -8.81 -2.82 16.06
N VAL A 200 -8.19 -3.99 16.03
CA VAL A 200 -7.31 -4.42 14.94
C VAL A 200 -8.04 -5.37 14.01
N ILE A 201 -8.11 -5.03 12.73
CA ILE A 201 -8.79 -5.83 11.71
C ILE A 201 -7.74 -6.56 10.88
N PRO A 202 -7.57 -7.88 11.04
CA PRO A 202 -6.63 -8.65 10.24
C PRO A 202 -7.14 -8.76 8.79
N LEU A 203 -6.28 -8.49 7.81
CA LEU A 203 -6.61 -8.59 6.39
C LEU A 203 -5.53 -9.33 5.61
N ARG A 204 -5.94 -10.35 4.85
CA ARG A 204 -5.03 -11.12 3.99
C ARG A 204 -5.27 -10.84 2.51
N ILE A 205 -4.24 -10.33 1.86
CA ILE A 205 -4.13 -10.16 0.42
C ILE A 205 -3.42 -11.38 -0.18
N ARG A 206 -4.04 -11.95 -1.21
CA ARG A 206 -3.42 -12.95 -2.09
C ARG A 206 -3.37 -12.38 -3.50
N ALA A 207 -2.17 -12.00 -3.88
CA ALA A 207 -1.84 -11.53 -5.22
C ALA A 207 -0.34 -11.79 -5.48
N ARG A 208 0.09 -11.71 -6.73
CA ARG A 208 1.49 -11.89 -7.12
C ARG A 208 1.95 -10.65 -7.90
N ASN A 209 3.25 -10.36 -7.87
CA ASN A 209 3.84 -9.37 -8.78
C ASN A 209 4.05 -9.96 -10.18
N SER A 210 4.41 -9.11 -11.14
CA SER A 210 4.69 -9.56 -12.51
C SER A 210 6.00 -10.34 -12.59
N LEU A 211 6.17 -11.14 -13.64
CA LEU A 211 7.44 -11.81 -13.93
C LEU A 211 8.59 -10.80 -14.10
N LEU A 212 8.30 -9.60 -14.59
CA LEU A 212 9.26 -8.52 -14.73
C LEU A 212 9.77 -8.04 -13.36
N PHE A 213 8.91 -7.91 -12.35
CA PHE A 213 9.35 -7.63 -10.97
C PHE A 213 10.39 -8.61 -10.50
N TYR A 214 10.06 -9.90 -10.63
CA TYR A 214 10.89 -10.97 -10.11
C TYR A 214 12.19 -11.10 -10.89
N PHE A 215 12.19 -10.76 -12.18
CA PHE A 215 13.39 -10.68 -13.00
C PHE A 215 14.28 -9.50 -12.57
N LEU A 216 13.73 -8.30 -12.40
CA LEU A 216 14.49 -7.11 -12.00
C LEU A 216 15.01 -7.20 -10.55
N ASP A 217 14.23 -7.79 -9.63
CA ASP A 217 14.65 -8.12 -8.26
C ASP A 217 15.84 -9.09 -8.26
N LYS A 218 15.86 -10.05 -9.19
CA LYS A 218 16.97 -11.02 -9.34
C LYS A 218 18.25 -10.36 -9.88
N MET A 219 18.12 -9.31 -10.70
CA MET A 219 19.29 -8.63 -11.29
C MET A 219 19.97 -7.67 -10.30
N HIS A 220 19.22 -6.78 -9.64
CA HIS A 220 19.80 -5.85 -8.66
C HIS A 220 18.76 -5.25 -7.70
N PRO A 221 19.00 -5.21 -6.38
CA PRO A 221 18.06 -4.68 -5.39
C PRO A 221 17.64 -3.22 -5.63
N THR A 222 18.52 -2.38 -6.19
CA THR A 222 18.17 -0.97 -6.49
C THR A 222 17.28 -0.83 -7.73
N LEU A 223 17.33 -1.79 -8.66
CA LEU A 223 16.44 -1.78 -9.83
C LEU A 223 15.00 -2.03 -9.38
N ARG A 224 14.78 -2.99 -8.47
CA ARG A 224 13.48 -3.22 -7.80
C ARG A 224 12.90 -1.94 -7.17
N ASP A 225 13.74 -1.17 -6.48
CA ASP A 225 13.29 0.04 -5.79
C ASP A 225 12.90 1.18 -6.76
N VAL A 226 13.51 1.22 -7.96
CA VAL A 226 13.16 2.17 -9.03
C VAL A 226 11.92 1.71 -9.81
N THR A 227 11.68 0.41 -9.92
CA THR A 227 10.59 -0.16 -10.74
C THR A 227 9.23 -0.13 -10.05
N LEU A 228 9.20 0.06 -8.73
CA LEU A 228 8.00 0.02 -7.91
C LEU A 228 6.88 0.95 -8.39
N PHE A 229 7.21 2.16 -8.85
CA PHE A 229 6.21 3.11 -9.34
C PHE A 229 5.61 2.70 -10.69
N ASN A 230 6.43 2.19 -11.59
CA ASN A 230 5.99 1.90 -12.94
C ASN A 230 5.34 0.51 -13.08
N GLU A 231 5.72 -0.44 -12.22
CA GLU A 231 5.09 -1.75 -12.25
C GLU A 231 3.63 -1.70 -11.80
N VAL A 232 3.30 -0.83 -10.84
CA VAL A 232 1.90 -0.55 -10.45
C VAL A 232 1.06 -0.27 -11.69
N LEU A 233 1.56 0.55 -12.63
CA LEU A 233 0.85 0.97 -13.84
C LEU A 233 0.81 -0.05 -14.97
N ASN A 234 1.69 -1.07 -14.96
CA ASN A 234 1.72 -2.13 -15.97
C ASN A 234 0.98 -3.41 -15.52
N LYS A 235 0.39 -3.42 -14.32
CA LYS A 235 -0.45 -4.53 -13.80
C LYS A 235 -1.82 -4.52 -14.48
N THR A 236 -1.89 -5.05 -15.68
CA THR A 236 -3.16 -5.47 -16.28
C THR A 236 -3.33 -6.97 -16.07
N ARG A 237 -4.35 -7.37 -15.29
CA ARG A 237 -4.96 -8.73 -15.20
C ARG A 237 -4.53 -9.70 -14.08
N GLN A 238 -3.84 -9.31 -13.01
CA GLN A 238 -3.62 -10.26 -11.90
C GLN A 238 -4.81 -10.29 -10.93
N PRO A 239 -5.32 -11.48 -10.56
CA PRO A 239 -6.42 -11.60 -9.62
C PRO A 239 -5.99 -11.19 -8.22
N TYR A 240 -6.77 -10.30 -7.60
CA TYR A 240 -6.69 -10.02 -6.17
C TYR A 240 -7.77 -10.83 -5.46
N ARG A 241 -7.36 -11.54 -4.41
CA ARG A 241 -8.27 -12.25 -3.50
C ARG A 241 -7.99 -11.78 -2.09
N VAL A 242 -9.01 -11.21 -1.45
CA VAL A 242 -8.86 -10.56 -0.14
C VAL A 242 -9.88 -11.09 0.85
N THR A 243 -9.38 -11.41 2.03
CA THR A 243 -10.20 -11.86 3.16
C THR A 243 -9.94 -10.92 4.32
N ILE A 244 -11.02 -10.43 4.92
CA ILE A 244 -10.99 -9.54 6.07
C ILE A 244 -11.53 -10.34 7.25
N GLY A 245 -10.75 -10.47 8.31
CA GLY A 245 -11.14 -11.19 9.53
C GLY A 245 -11.89 -10.31 10.52
N ALA A 246 -12.45 -10.95 11.54
CA ALA A 246 -13.13 -10.26 12.63
C ALA A 246 -12.17 -9.32 13.39
N PRO A 247 -12.66 -8.17 13.89
CA PRO A 247 -11.85 -7.26 14.70
C PRO A 247 -11.36 -7.95 15.98
N ILE A 248 -10.10 -7.70 16.32
CA ILE A 248 -9.46 -8.13 17.57
C ILE A 248 -9.39 -6.91 18.48
N ALA A 249 -9.90 -7.02 19.71
CA ALA A 249 -9.82 -5.92 20.65
C ALA A 249 -8.36 -5.68 21.07
N PRO A 250 -7.94 -4.41 21.27
CA PRO A 250 -6.56 -4.10 21.67
C PRO A 250 -6.19 -4.74 23.03
N GLY A 251 -7.16 -4.94 23.91
CA GLY A 251 -6.99 -5.62 25.20
C GLY A 251 -6.72 -7.13 25.08
N ASP A 252 -7.14 -7.77 23.99
CA ASP A 252 -6.92 -9.21 23.73
C ASP A 252 -5.51 -9.49 23.19
N LEU A 253 -4.79 -8.45 22.77
CA LEU A 253 -3.43 -8.58 22.28
C LEU A 253 -2.45 -8.79 23.44
N PRO A 254 -1.50 -9.74 23.31
CA PRO A 254 -0.42 -9.93 24.28
C PRO A 254 0.22 -8.61 24.72
N ARG A 255 0.65 -8.51 25.98
CA ARG A 255 1.26 -7.27 26.51
C ARG A 255 2.56 -6.90 25.78
N SER A 256 3.37 -7.91 25.44
CA SER A 256 4.56 -7.75 24.62
C SER A 256 4.18 -7.35 23.20
N SER A 257 4.79 -6.30 22.67
CA SER A 257 4.49 -5.84 21.30
C SER A 257 5.03 -6.80 20.24
N GLU A 258 6.09 -7.56 20.55
CA GLU A 258 6.66 -8.59 19.68
C GLU A 258 5.77 -9.85 19.62
N ASP A 259 5.21 -10.25 20.76
CA ASP A 259 4.25 -11.37 20.79
C ASP A 259 2.94 -10.97 20.12
N ALA A 260 2.47 -9.75 20.38
CA ALA A 260 1.26 -9.21 19.77
C ALA A 260 1.37 -9.14 18.25
N ILE A 261 2.50 -8.69 17.69
CA ILE A 261 2.67 -8.66 16.24
C ILE A 261 2.77 -10.07 15.64
N THR A 262 3.31 -11.03 16.39
CA THR A 262 3.35 -12.44 15.97
C THR A 262 1.93 -13.03 15.89
N VAL A 263 1.11 -12.81 16.92
CA VAL A 263 -0.31 -13.21 16.93
C VAL A 263 -1.08 -12.54 15.79
N LEU A 264 -0.89 -11.23 15.57
CA LEU A 264 -1.52 -10.52 14.46
C LEU A 264 -1.11 -11.07 13.10
N ARG A 265 0.17 -11.41 12.94
CA ARG A 265 0.67 -12.04 11.72
C ARG A 265 0.02 -13.39 11.49
N GLU A 266 -0.06 -14.23 12.51
CA GLU A 266 -0.73 -15.53 12.43
C GLU A 266 -2.22 -15.37 12.10
N ALA A 267 -2.92 -14.46 12.78
CA ALA A 267 -4.31 -14.14 12.51
C ALA A 267 -4.53 -13.72 11.05
N VAL A 268 -3.64 -12.90 10.48
CA VAL A 268 -3.71 -12.52 9.06
C VAL A 268 -3.41 -13.71 8.15
N LEU A 269 -2.33 -14.45 8.40
CA LEU A 269 -1.89 -15.54 7.53
C LEU A 269 -2.75 -16.80 7.61
N SER A 270 -3.57 -16.96 8.65
CA SER A 270 -4.51 -18.06 8.80
C SER A 270 -5.86 -17.81 8.11
N LEU A 271 -6.20 -16.55 7.79
CA LEU A 271 -7.45 -16.24 7.08
C LEU A 271 -7.58 -17.08 5.81
N PRO A 272 -8.74 -17.70 5.55
CA PRO A 272 -8.96 -18.55 4.38
C PRO A 272 -9.00 -17.75 3.09
N ALA A 273 -8.96 -18.42 1.93
CA ALA A 273 -9.19 -17.74 0.65
C ALA A 273 -10.68 -17.39 0.52
N PRO A 274 -11.04 -16.32 -0.23
CA PRO A 274 -12.43 -15.96 -0.44
C PRO A 274 -13.23 -17.11 -1.05
N GLY A 275 -14.43 -17.34 -0.53
CA GLY A 275 -15.38 -18.33 -1.04
C GLY A 275 -15.95 -17.95 -2.42
N GLN A 276 -16.68 -18.88 -3.05
CA GLN A 276 -17.24 -18.67 -4.40
C GLN A 276 -18.23 -17.50 -4.48
N ASN A 277 -18.92 -17.24 -3.35
CA ASN A 277 -19.92 -16.18 -3.18
C ASN A 277 -19.32 -14.85 -2.67
N ALA A 278 -18.00 -14.75 -2.56
CA ALA A 278 -17.34 -13.52 -2.14
C ALA A 278 -17.70 -12.35 -3.07
N ALA A 279 -17.79 -11.16 -2.50
CA ALA A 279 -18.13 -9.95 -3.24
C ALA A 279 -17.09 -9.74 -4.33
N ARG A 280 -17.56 -9.57 -5.58
CA ARG A 280 -16.69 -9.33 -6.72
C ARG A 280 -16.77 -7.89 -7.12
N LEU A 281 -15.64 -7.31 -7.43
CA LEU A 281 -15.63 -6.00 -8.07
C LEU A 281 -16.02 -6.19 -9.53
N SER A 282 -17.13 -5.58 -9.93
CA SER A 282 -17.50 -5.44 -11.33
C SER A 282 -17.29 -4.00 -11.76
N ARG A 283 -16.82 -3.84 -12.99
CA ARG A 283 -16.77 -2.54 -13.65
C ARG A 283 -17.87 -2.48 -14.67
N ASP A 284 -18.91 -1.72 -14.37
CA ASP A 284 -19.93 -1.36 -15.35
C ASP A 284 -19.75 0.12 -15.71
N ARG A 285 -19.58 0.42 -17.01
CA ARG A 285 -19.46 1.78 -17.57
C ARG A 285 -18.46 2.72 -16.85
N GLY A 286 -17.31 2.21 -16.45
CA GLY A 286 -16.26 3.03 -15.80
C GLY A 286 -16.50 3.35 -14.33
N VAL A 287 -17.54 2.78 -13.71
CA VAL A 287 -17.79 2.85 -12.27
C VAL A 287 -17.46 1.51 -11.64
N THR A 288 -16.60 1.55 -10.62
CA THR A 288 -16.20 0.40 -9.84
C THR A 288 -17.25 0.13 -8.75
N ARG A 289 -17.90 -1.05 -8.76
CA ARG A 289 -18.88 -1.46 -7.73
C ARG A 289 -18.64 -2.89 -7.26
N LEU A 290 -18.90 -3.15 -5.98
CA LEU A 290 -18.95 -4.52 -5.44
C LEU A 290 -20.31 -5.15 -5.73
N ILE A 291 -20.31 -6.33 -6.35
CA ILE A 291 -21.47 -7.15 -6.63
C ILE A 291 -21.41 -8.40 -5.74
N GLY A 292 -22.54 -8.78 -5.14
CA GLY A 292 -22.68 -10.03 -4.38
C GLY A 292 -22.39 -9.92 -2.88
N ALA A 293 -22.04 -8.74 -2.36
CA ALA A 293 -21.98 -8.52 -0.91
C ALA A 293 -23.40 -8.59 -0.33
N ARG A 294 -23.77 -9.71 0.30
CA ARG A 294 -25.00 -9.77 1.10
C ARG A 294 -24.81 -8.83 2.29
N ARG A 295 -25.46 -7.66 2.26
CA ARG A 295 -25.74 -6.89 3.49
C ARG A 295 -26.68 -7.75 4.33
N ARG A 296 -26.15 -8.49 5.31
CA ARG A 296 -26.99 -8.91 6.43
C ARG A 296 -27.19 -7.66 7.29
N PRO A 297 -28.44 -7.18 7.49
CA PRO A 297 -28.67 -6.14 8.47
C PRO A 297 -28.25 -6.69 9.82
N VAL A 298 -27.36 -5.98 10.51
CA VAL A 298 -27.13 -6.22 11.93
C VAL A 298 -28.41 -5.73 12.60
N GLY A 299 -29.24 -6.69 13.04
CA GLY A 299 -30.51 -6.42 13.70
C GLY A 299 -30.30 -5.63 15.00
N GLY A 300 -31.25 -4.75 15.29
CA GLY A 300 -31.36 -4.03 16.56
C GLY A 300 -32.04 -4.84 17.65
#